data_AF-A0A7C5M6F5-F1
#
_entry.id   AF-A0A7C5M6F5-F1
#
_cell.length_a   1.000
_cell.length_b   1.000
_cell.length_c   1.000
_cell.angle_alpha   90.00
_cell.angle_beta   90.00
_cell.angle_gamma   90.00
#
_symmetry.space_group_name_H-M   'P 1'
#
loop_
_entity.id
_entity.type
_entity.pdbx_description
1 polymer ?
#
loop_
_entity_poly.entity_id
_entity_poly.type
_entity_poly.pdbx_seq_one_letter_code
_entity_poly.pdbx_strand_id
1 'polypeptide(L)'
;MIEYDPSSDDLQELFRSVMLKEPDVLIIPHISDAAFFNQALEQTIAEEKLLITSLRAKDAVEALLRMLAMKINPEKMTQALRGVLCQRLVRKLCLSCRRPYKPNPQLLQKLGLPPEKIQHFFRAFNPKTDLGEDGKPLPPCEVCGGLGYRERTAVFELLVPREGLKRALLQQPRLEVLRQIARQEGHRGLLEEGLFHVVRGNTSLDELKRALQT
;
A
#
# COMPACT_ATOMS: atom_id res chain seq x y z
N MET A 1 -24.07 -7.00 -10.15
CA MET A 1 -23.27 -7.27 -8.94
C MET A 1 -24.12 -8.15 -8.05
N ILE A 2 -23.67 -9.36 -7.72
CA ILE A 2 -24.36 -10.24 -6.78
C ILE A 2 -23.66 -10.02 -5.45
N GLU A 3 -24.31 -9.34 -4.52
CA GLU A 3 -23.80 -9.14 -3.16
C GLU A 3 -24.08 -10.40 -2.33
N TYR A 4 -23.13 -10.77 -1.47
CA TYR A 4 -23.13 -12.02 -0.69
C TYR A 4 -22.98 -11.73 0.80
N ASP A 5 -23.71 -12.50 1.63
CA ASP A 5 -23.57 -12.52 3.08
C ASP A 5 -22.78 -13.77 3.54
N PRO A 6 -21.54 -13.61 4.02
CA PRO A 6 -20.68 -14.70 4.49
C PRO A 6 -21.18 -15.46 5.74
N SER A 7 -22.30 -15.06 6.33
CA SER A 7 -22.85 -15.70 7.52
C SER A 7 -23.87 -16.82 7.26
N SER A 8 -24.39 -16.96 6.04
CA SER A 8 -25.53 -17.85 5.75
C SER A 8 -25.21 -19.09 4.90
N ASP A 9 -24.21 -19.05 4.02
CA ASP A 9 -23.98 -20.11 3.03
C ASP A 9 -22.56 -20.71 3.09
N ASP A 10 -22.42 -22.00 2.77
CA ASP A 10 -21.13 -22.64 2.52
C ASP A 10 -20.46 -21.99 1.29
N LEU A 11 -19.27 -21.42 1.50
CA LEU A 11 -18.46 -20.76 0.48
C LEU A 11 -18.24 -21.65 -0.76
N GLN A 12 -18.15 -22.97 -0.60
CA GLN A 12 -17.97 -23.88 -1.74
C GLN A 12 -19.24 -24.00 -2.60
N GLU A 13 -20.41 -24.12 -1.98
CA GLU A 13 -21.69 -24.20 -2.69
C GLU A 13 -22.02 -22.87 -3.37
N LEU A 14 -21.78 -21.77 -2.69
CA LEU A 14 -21.92 -20.44 -3.26
C LEU A 14 -21.00 -20.27 -4.47
N PHE A 15 -19.73 -20.63 -4.36
CA PHE A 15 -18.77 -20.49 -5.44
C PHE A 15 -19.21 -21.28 -6.68
N ARG A 16 -19.70 -22.51 -6.51
CA ARG A 16 -20.30 -23.28 -7.60
C ARG A 16 -21.49 -22.55 -8.24
N SER A 17 -22.40 -22.01 -7.43
CA SER A 17 -23.56 -21.25 -7.90
C SER A 17 -23.18 -19.98 -8.66
N VAL A 18 -22.15 -19.26 -8.19
CA VAL A 18 -21.61 -18.07 -8.85
C VAL A 18 -20.98 -18.43 -10.19
N MET A 19 -20.24 -19.53 -10.26
CA MET A 19 -19.58 -19.97 -11.50
C MET A 19 -20.59 -20.36 -12.59
N LEU A 20 -21.75 -20.91 -12.22
CA LEU A 20 -22.86 -21.18 -13.16
C LEU A 20 -23.44 -19.91 -13.81
N LYS A 21 -23.15 -18.72 -13.26
CA LYS A 21 -23.57 -17.44 -13.83
C LYS A 21 -22.53 -16.84 -14.78
N GLU A 22 -21.47 -17.59 -15.10
CA GLU A 22 -20.40 -17.19 -16.02
C GLU A 22 -19.81 -15.80 -15.73
N PRO A 23 -19.35 -15.52 -14.48
CA PRO A 23 -18.82 -14.20 -14.14
C PRO A 23 -17.48 -13.94 -14.83
N ASP A 24 -17.28 -12.72 -15.33
CA ASP A 24 -15.97 -12.27 -15.83
C ASP A 24 -14.97 -11.98 -14.70
N VAL A 25 -15.49 -11.48 -13.56
CA VAL A 25 -14.70 -11.03 -12.41
C VAL A 25 -15.21 -11.66 -11.13
N LEU A 26 -14.31 -12.30 -10.40
CA LEU A 26 -14.52 -12.88 -9.09
C LEU A 26 -13.86 -12.00 -8.03
N ILE A 27 -14.63 -11.59 -7.02
CA ILE A 27 -14.11 -10.84 -5.87
C ILE A 27 -14.26 -11.71 -4.63
N ILE A 28 -13.13 -12.10 -4.03
CA ILE A 28 -13.07 -12.85 -2.79
C ILE A 28 -12.46 -11.93 -1.73
N PRO A 29 -13.26 -11.24 -0.90
CA PRO A 29 -12.77 -10.13 -0.08
C PRO A 29 -11.64 -10.52 0.87
N HIS A 30 -11.64 -11.74 1.39
CA HIS A 30 -10.62 -12.24 2.28
C HIS A 30 -10.38 -13.73 2.05
N ILE A 31 -9.12 -14.14 2.16
CA ILE A 31 -8.74 -15.56 2.09
C ILE A 31 -8.92 -16.16 3.49
N SER A 32 -9.96 -16.96 3.69
CA SER A 32 -10.24 -17.68 4.95
C SER A 32 -9.72 -19.12 4.92
N ASP A 33 -9.93 -19.82 3.80
CA ASP A 33 -9.49 -21.18 3.56
C ASP A 33 -8.58 -21.27 2.33
N ALA A 34 -7.40 -21.84 2.52
CA ALA A 34 -6.41 -22.05 1.49
C ALA A 34 -6.83 -23.12 0.47
N ALA A 35 -7.54 -24.17 0.91
CA ALA A 35 -8.00 -25.23 0.01
C ALA A 35 -9.02 -24.67 -0.99
N PHE A 36 -10.05 -23.98 -0.47
CA PHE A 36 -11.00 -23.24 -1.29
C PHE A 36 -10.32 -22.24 -2.24
N PHE A 37 -9.40 -21.41 -1.73
CA PHE A 37 -8.76 -20.40 -2.57
C PHE A 37 -7.90 -21.02 -3.69
N ASN A 38 -7.24 -22.16 -3.43
CA ASN A 38 -6.50 -22.90 -4.46
C ASN A 38 -7.42 -23.48 -5.55
N GLN A 39 -8.63 -23.88 -5.20
CA GLN A 39 -9.66 -24.29 -6.18
C GLN A 39 -10.15 -23.08 -6.98
N ALA A 40 -10.40 -21.96 -6.32
CA ALA A 40 -10.83 -20.72 -6.99
C ALA A 40 -9.77 -20.22 -7.98
N LEU A 41 -8.48 -20.27 -7.61
CA LEU A 41 -7.37 -19.95 -8.52
C LEU A 41 -7.33 -20.88 -9.74
N GLU A 42 -7.54 -22.19 -9.54
CA GLU A 42 -7.54 -23.16 -10.64
C GLU A 42 -8.64 -22.88 -11.66
N GLN A 43 -9.86 -22.60 -11.20
CA GLN A 43 -10.96 -22.23 -12.10
C GLN A 43 -10.72 -20.88 -12.76
N THR A 44 -10.18 -19.90 -12.01
CA THR A 44 -9.82 -18.59 -12.57
C THR A 44 -8.82 -18.72 -13.72
N ILE A 45 -7.82 -19.59 -13.57
CA ILE A 45 -6.81 -19.86 -14.59
C ILE A 45 -7.45 -20.58 -15.78
N ALA A 46 -8.25 -21.62 -15.54
CA ALA A 46 -8.84 -22.46 -16.58
C ALA A 46 -9.85 -21.70 -17.45
N GLU A 47 -10.64 -20.81 -16.85
CA GLU A 47 -11.68 -20.02 -17.53
C GLU A 47 -11.22 -18.59 -17.86
N GLU A 48 -9.92 -18.30 -17.69
CA GLU A 48 -9.30 -16.99 -17.96
C GLU A 48 -10.01 -15.78 -17.31
N LYS A 49 -10.51 -15.96 -16.08
CA LYS A 49 -11.24 -14.92 -15.32
C LYS A 49 -10.31 -13.99 -14.57
N LEU A 50 -10.83 -12.84 -14.13
CA LEU A 50 -10.12 -11.96 -13.19
C LEU A 50 -10.54 -12.29 -11.75
N LEU A 51 -9.56 -12.55 -10.88
CA LEU A 51 -9.79 -12.73 -9.45
C LEU A 51 -9.15 -11.60 -8.64
N ILE A 52 -9.95 -10.94 -7.81
CA ILE A 52 -9.51 -9.88 -6.90
C ILE A 52 -9.72 -10.37 -5.46
N THR A 53 -8.66 -10.29 -4.65
CA THR A 53 -8.73 -10.60 -3.22
C THR A 53 -7.97 -9.59 -2.40
N SER A 54 -8.21 -9.57 -1.09
CA SER A 54 -7.48 -8.73 -0.16
C SER A 54 -6.94 -9.52 1.02
N LEU A 55 -5.76 -9.11 1.50
CA LEU A 55 -5.14 -9.62 2.71
C LEU A 55 -4.36 -8.51 3.41
N ARG A 56 -4.08 -8.70 4.71
CA ARG A 56 -3.29 -7.75 5.49
C ARG A 56 -1.80 -8.03 5.34
N ALA A 57 -1.06 -7.08 4.77
CA ALA A 57 0.40 -7.12 4.67
C ALA A 57 0.99 -5.71 4.83
N LYS A 58 2.29 -5.65 5.17
CA LYS A 58 2.99 -4.36 5.30
C LYS A 58 3.27 -3.70 3.94
N ASP A 59 3.64 -4.50 2.95
CA ASP A 59 3.92 -4.07 1.59
C ASP A 59 3.51 -5.16 0.58
N ALA A 60 3.63 -4.83 -0.71
CA ALA A 60 3.22 -5.71 -1.80
C ALA A 60 4.03 -7.03 -1.85
N VAL A 61 5.32 -7.02 -1.52
CA VAL A 61 6.16 -8.22 -1.55
C VAL A 61 5.84 -9.14 -0.37
N GLU A 62 5.63 -8.57 0.81
CA GLU A 62 5.20 -9.30 2.01
C GLU A 62 3.82 -9.95 1.80
N ALA A 63 2.92 -9.31 1.04
CA ALA A 63 1.63 -9.92 0.69
C ALA A 63 1.80 -11.24 -0.05
N LEU A 64 2.72 -11.31 -1.03
CA LEU A 64 3.02 -12.53 -1.76
C LEU A 64 3.57 -13.63 -0.85
N LEU A 65 4.51 -13.29 0.05
CA LEU A 65 5.02 -14.24 1.03
C LEU A 65 3.95 -14.72 2.00
N ARG A 66 3.02 -13.84 2.38
CA ARG A 66 1.92 -14.21 3.27
C ARG A 66 0.95 -15.17 2.59
N MET A 67 0.68 -15.00 1.29
CA MET A 67 -0.10 -15.98 0.52
C MET A 67 0.60 -17.35 0.50
N LEU A 68 1.92 -17.39 0.31
CA LEU A 68 2.69 -18.64 0.41
C LEU A 68 2.62 -19.25 1.81
N ALA A 69 2.73 -18.44 2.86
CA ALA A 69 2.61 -18.89 4.25
C ALA A 69 1.22 -19.45 4.58
N MET A 70 0.18 -18.98 3.88
CA MET A 70 -1.17 -19.51 3.96
C MET A 70 -1.36 -20.83 3.18
N LYS A 71 -0.30 -21.41 2.60
CA LYS A 71 -0.34 -22.64 1.79
C LYS A 71 -1.14 -22.48 0.49
N ILE A 72 -1.19 -21.27 -0.07
CA ILE A 72 -1.61 -21.08 -1.45
C ILE A 72 -0.54 -21.67 -2.37
N ASN A 73 -0.95 -22.47 -3.35
CA ASN A 73 -0.06 -23.15 -4.27
C ASN A 73 0.78 -22.11 -5.05
N PRO A 74 2.13 -22.18 -4.98
CA PRO A 74 3.00 -21.18 -5.60
C PRO A 74 2.86 -21.10 -7.13
N GLU A 75 2.67 -22.22 -7.81
CA GLU A 75 2.53 -22.28 -9.27
C GLU A 75 1.23 -21.62 -9.71
N LYS A 76 0.09 -22.02 -9.13
CA LYS A 76 -1.21 -21.40 -9.39
C LYS A 76 -1.19 -19.91 -9.07
N MET A 77 -0.62 -19.53 -7.93
CA MET A 77 -0.48 -18.13 -7.53
C MET A 77 0.32 -17.34 -8.57
N THR A 78 1.51 -17.77 -8.95
CA THR A 78 2.38 -17.04 -9.89
C THR A 78 1.82 -16.97 -11.31
N GLN A 79 1.07 -17.99 -11.74
CA GLN A 79 0.35 -18.01 -13.01
C GLN A 79 -0.79 -17.00 -13.03
N ALA A 80 -1.62 -16.95 -11.97
CA ALA A 80 -2.74 -16.03 -11.87
C ALA A 80 -2.33 -14.58 -11.50
N LEU A 81 -1.14 -14.39 -10.90
CA LEU A 81 -0.70 -13.10 -10.38
C LEU A 81 -0.51 -12.06 -11.50
N ARG A 82 -1.40 -11.07 -11.55
CA ARG A 82 -1.32 -9.91 -12.44
C ARG A 82 -0.70 -8.68 -11.78
N GLY A 83 -0.93 -8.50 -10.48
CA GLY A 83 -0.39 -7.37 -9.72
C GLY A 83 -0.81 -7.44 -8.26
N VAL A 84 -0.09 -6.69 -7.42
CA VAL A 84 -0.40 -6.49 -6.01
C VAL A 84 -0.42 -5.00 -5.74
N LEU A 85 -1.56 -4.51 -5.26
CA LEU A 85 -1.73 -3.12 -4.83
C LEU A 85 -1.70 -3.07 -3.30
N CYS A 86 -0.68 -2.43 -2.74
CA CYS A 86 -0.67 -2.07 -1.33
C CYS A 86 -1.01 -0.59 -1.18
N GLN A 87 -1.78 -0.24 -0.15
CA GLN A 87 -2.16 1.14 0.12
C GLN A 87 -1.92 1.52 1.58
N ARG A 88 -1.62 2.81 1.78
CA ARG A 88 -1.61 3.46 3.10
C ARG A 88 -2.33 4.80 3.02
N LEU A 89 -3.14 5.09 4.05
CA LEU A 89 -3.78 6.39 4.17
C LEU A 89 -2.90 7.32 5.03
N VAL A 90 -2.51 8.45 4.44
CA VAL A 90 -1.77 9.51 5.11
C VAL A 90 -2.66 10.74 5.23
N ARG A 91 -2.55 11.45 6.35
CA ARG A 91 -3.21 12.75 6.53
C ARG A 91 -2.58 13.78 5.59
N LYS A 92 -3.40 14.66 5.01
CA LYS A 92 -2.89 15.78 4.22
C LYS A 92 -2.57 16.96 5.14
N LEU A 93 -1.46 17.65 4.86
CA LEU A 93 -1.10 18.86 5.57
C LEU A 93 -2.15 19.96 5.33
N CYS A 94 -2.49 20.70 6.38
CA CYS A 94 -3.37 21.86 6.22
C CYS A 94 -2.63 22.94 5.43
N LEU A 95 -3.13 23.28 4.24
CA LEU A 95 -2.49 24.26 3.36
C LEU A 95 -2.44 25.66 3.98
N SER A 96 -3.37 26.00 4.87
CA SER A 96 -3.45 27.31 5.53
C SER A 96 -2.41 27.51 6.63
N CYS A 97 -1.88 26.45 7.24
CA CYS A 97 -0.97 26.58 8.39
C CYS A 97 0.31 25.73 8.34
N ARG A 98 0.49 24.86 7.34
CA ARG A 98 1.72 24.06 7.20
C ARG A 98 2.98 24.93 7.25
N ARG A 99 4.03 24.45 7.91
CA ARG A 99 5.28 25.19 8.10
C ARG A 99 6.38 24.65 7.19
N PRO A 100 7.00 25.49 6.34
CA PRO A 100 8.17 25.08 5.59
C PRO A 100 9.37 24.92 6.53
N TYR A 101 10.23 23.96 6.24
CA TYR A 101 11.54 23.84 6.87
C TYR A 101 12.56 23.31 5.88
N LYS A 102 13.83 23.66 6.08
CA LYS A 102 14.92 23.12 5.28
C LYS A 102 15.31 21.74 5.82
N PRO A 103 15.10 20.65 5.06
CA PRO A 103 15.50 19.33 5.52
C PRO A 103 17.03 19.20 5.58
N ASN A 104 17.53 18.40 6.52
CA ASN A 104 18.96 18.10 6.62
C ASN A 104 19.44 17.38 5.33
N PRO A 105 20.52 17.83 4.67
CA PRO A 105 21.08 17.15 3.49
C PRO A 105 21.38 15.66 3.69
N GLN A 106 21.86 15.26 4.88
CA GLN A 106 22.14 13.85 5.20
C GLN A 106 20.86 13.00 5.24
N LEU A 107 19.74 13.60 5.67
CA LEU A 107 18.44 12.94 5.64
C LEU A 107 17.96 12.75 4.20
N LEU A 108 18.14 13.75 3.33
CA LEU A 108 17.76 13.66 1.92
C LEU A 108 18.53 12.55 1.20
N GLN A 109 19.84 12.45 1.43
CA GLN A 109 20.66 11.37 0.89
C GLN A 109 20.17 9.98 1.34
N LYS A 110 19.86 9.81 2.64
CA LYS A 110 19.31 8.55 3.17
C LYS A 110 17.95 8.19 2.56
N LEU A 111 17.16 9.18 2.15
CA LEU A 111 15.87 8.99 1.49
C LEU A 111 15.97 8.85 -0.04
N GLY A 112 17.20 8.86 -0.60
CA GLY A 112 17.41 8.78 -2.05
C GLY A 112 16.96 10.03 -2.81
N LEU A 113 16.84 11.18 -2.13
CA LEU A 113 16.40 12.44 -2.73
C LEU A 113 17.60 13.36 -3.03
N PRO A 114 17.67 13.94 -4.24
CA PRO A 114 18.77 14.85 -4.61
C PRO A 114 18.67 16.17 -3.82
N PRO A 115 19.64 16.51 -2.95
CA PRO A 115 19.56 17.68 -2.08
C PRO A 115 19.38 19.00 -2.82
N GLU A 116 19.99 19.11 -4.00
CA GLU A 116 19.97 20.33 -4.81
C GLU A 116 18.60 20.66 -5.40
N LYS A 117 17.72 19.65 -5.55
CA LYS A 117 16.37 19.83 -6.10
C LYS A 117 15.31 20.06 -5.02
N ILE A 118 15.64 19.87 -3.74
CA ILE A 118 14.69 19.93 -2.64
C ILE A 118 15.02 21.13 -1.74
N GLN A 119 14.29 22.23 -1.96
CA GLN A 119 14.50 23.44 -1.17
C GLN A 119 13.89 23.35 0.23
N HIS A 120 12.64 22.87 0.31
CA HIS A 120 11.88 22.81 1.56
C HIS A 120 11.00 21.57 1.62
N PHE A 121 10.82 21.03 2.83
CA PHE A 121 9.71 20.16 3.17
C PHE A 121 8.69 20.94 3.99
N PHE A 122 7.51 20.37 4.15
CA PHE A 122 6.47 20.92 5.00
C PHE A 122 6.21 19.99 6.19
N ARG A 123 6.05 20.60 7.36
CA ARG A 123 5.58 19.92 8.58
C ARG A 123 4.23 20.47 9.01
N ALA A 124 3.54 19.70 9.84
CA ALA A 124 2.30 20.14 10.46
C ALA A 124 2.55 21.34 11.37
N PHE A 125 1.59 22.25 11.37
CA PHE A 125 1.49 23.28 12.39
C PHE A 125 1.28 22.64 13.76
N ASN A 126 1.98 23.14 14.76
CA ASN A 126 1.82 22.77 16.15
C ASN A 126 1.69 24.05 16.99
N PRO A 127 0.50 24.38 17.50
CA PRO A 127 0.27 25.58 18.30
C PRO A 127 1.22 25.72 19.51
N LYS A 128 1.72 24.60 20.05
CA LYS A 128 2.60 24.61 21.23
C LYS A 128 4.03 25.02 20.92
N THR A 129 4.50 24.77 19.70
CA THR A 129 5.91 24.98 19.32
C THR A 129 6.09 26.01 18.23
N ASP A 130 5.03 26.33 17.48
CA ASP A 130 5.04 27.37 16.47
C ASP A 130 4.66 28.69 17.14
N LEU A 131 5.69 29.51 17.38
CA LEU A 131 5.58 30.79 18.07
C LEU A 131 5.47 31.94 17.06
N GLY A 132 4.79 33.02 17.47
CA GLY A 132 4.81 34.29 16.77
C GLY A 132 6.14 35.03 16.97
N GLU A 133 6.28 36.19 16.32
CA GLU A 133 7.45 37.06 16.47
C GLU A 133 7.67 37.53 17.91
N ASP A 134 6.59 37.61 18.68
CA ASP A 134 6.57 37.94 20.11
C ASP A 134 6.96 36.77 21.03
N GLY A 135 7.32 35.61 20.45
CA GLY A 135 7.68 34.40 21.19
C GLY A 135 6.50 33.69 21.83
N LYS A 136 5.26 34.10 21.56
CA LYS A 136 4.06 33.45 22.12
C LYS A 136 3.51 32.36 21.19
N PRO A 137 2.87 31.31 21.74
CA PRO A 137 2.14 30.32 20.94
C PRO A 137 1.18 30.97 19.95
N LEU A 138 1.27 30.59 18.69
CA LEU A 138 0.31 31.04 17.69
C LEU A 138 -1.08 30.46 17.99
N PRO A 139 -2.16 31.23 17.72
CA PRO A 139 -3.51 30.74 17.92
C PRO A 139 -3.76 29.47 17.09
N PRO A 140 -4.63 28.55 17.55
CA PRO A 140 -5.03 27.40 16.77
C PRO A 140 -5.56 27.81 15.40
N CYS A 141 -5.11 27.12 14.35
CA CYS A 141 -5.61 27.37 13.00
C CYS A 141 -7.10 27.01 12.91
N GLU A 142 -7.96 27.96 12.56
CA GLU A 142 -9.41 27.76 12.45
C GLU A 142 -9.78 26.72 11.39
N VAL A 143 -9.00 26.64 10.31
CA VAL A 143 -9.25 25.74 9.17
C VAL A 143 -9.09 24.26 9.53
N CYS A 144 -8.18 23.94 10.44
CA CYS A 144 -7.92 22.55 10.88
C CYS A 144 -8.10 22.34 12.38
N GLY A 145 -8.67 23.31 13.11
CA GLY A 145 -8.82 23.27 14.56
C GLY A 145 -7.48 23.13 15.31
N GLY A 146 -6.37 23.63 14.74
CA GLY A 146 -5.03 23.49 15.33
C GLY A 146 -4.37 22.10 15.16
N LEU A 147 -4.96 21.17 14.40
CA LEU A 147 -4.40 19.81 14.21
C LEU A 147 -3.19 19.76 13.27
N GLY A 148 -3.00 20.77 12.43
CA GLY A 148 -1.94 20.83 11.41
C GLY A 148 -2.16 19.93 10.18
N TYR A 149 -3.20 19.11 10.19
CA TYR A 149 -3.64 18.27 9.08
C TYR A 149 -5.12 18.47 8.79
N ARG A 150 -5.53 18.25 7.55
CA ARG A 150 -6.94 18.25 7.11
C ARG A 150 -7.07 17.23 5.99
N GLU A 151 -8.11 16.39 6.02
CA GLU A 151 -8.33 15.30 5.05
C GLU A 151 -7.24 14.21 5.06
N ARG A 152 -7.38 13.24 4.15
CA ARG A 152 -6.44 12.16 3.91
C ARG A 152 -6.21 11.99 2.40
N THR A 153 -5.10 11.39 2.05
CA THR A 153 -4.81 10.89 0.70
C THR A 153 -4.18 9.51 0.82
N ALA A 154 -4.24 8.73 -0.26
CA ALA A 154 -3.66 7.40 -0.30
C ALA A 154 -2.27 7.47 -0.94
N VAL A 155 -1.35 6.70 -0.37
CA VAL A 155 -0.09 6.31 -1.00
C VAL A 155 -0.28 4.89 -1.51
N PHE A 156 -0.04 4.69 -2.79
CA PHE A 156 -0.21 3.41 -3.46
C PHE A 156 1.15 2.85 -3.85
N GLU A 157 1.39 1.59 -3.51
CA GLU A 157 2.48 0.76 -4.02
C GLU A 157 1.86 -0.27 -4.94
N LEU A 158 2.20 -0.22 -6.23
CA LEU A 158 1.74 -1.19 -7.22
C LEU A 158 2.93 -2.06 -7.67
N LEU A 159 2.91 -3.32 -7.25
CA LEU A 159 3.86 -4.33 -7.69
C LEU A 159 3.27 -5.08 -8.88
N VAL A 160 3.90 -4.95 -10.05
CA VAL A 160 3.58 -5.75 -11.24
C VAL A 160 4.65 -6.83 -11.39
N PRO A 161 4.34 -8.12 -11.16
CA PRO A 161 5.35 -9.17 -11.15
C PRO A 161 5.86 -9.46 -12.56
N ARG A 162 7.18 -9.35 -12.77
CA ARG A 162 7.82 -9.84 -13.99
C ARG A 162 8.36 -11.25 -13.77
N GLU A 163 8.89 -11.84 -14.85
CA GLU A 163 9.40 -13.21 -14.85
C GLU A 163 10.47 -13.49 -13.79
N GLY A 164 11.37 -12.53 -13.51
CA GLY A 164 12.40 -12.70 -12.48
C GLY A 164 11.79 -12.88 -11.10
N LEU A 165 10.86 -11.99 -10.72
CA LEU A 165 10.15 -12.09 -9.45
C LEU A 165 9.31 -13.38 -9.35
N LYS A 166 8.60 -13.75 -10.42
CA LYS A 166 7.80 -14.99 -10.45
C LYS A 166 8.65 -16.24 -10.22
N ARG A 167 9.81 -16.34 -10.89
CA ARG A 167 10.76 -17.46 -10.67
C ARG A 167 11.28 -17.48 -9.25
N ALA A 168 11.62 -16.31 -8.69
CA ALA A 168 12.11 -16.23 -7.31
C ALA A 168 11.06 -16.65 -6.28
N LEU A 169 9.76 -16.37 -6.52
CA LEU A 169 8.67 -16.86 -5.67
C LEU A 169 8.59 -18.39 -5.65
N LEU A 170 8.87 -19.06 -6.78
CA LEU A 170 8.85 -20.51 -6.88
C LEU A 170 10.09 -21.18 -6.25
N GLN A 171 11.27 -20.57 -6.42
CA GLN A 171 12.54 -21.21 -6.07
C GLN A 171 13.10 -20.78 -4.71
N GLN A 172 13.01 -19.50 -4.37
CA GLN A 172 13.67 -18.93 -3.19
C GLN A 172 12.87 -17.74 -2.62
N PRO A 173 11.73 -17.99 -1.96
CA PRO A 173 10.84 -16.94 -1.44
C PRO A 173 11.40 -16.30 -0.16
N ARG A 174 12.57 -15.67 -0.24
CA ARG A 174 13.16 -14.85 0.83
C ARG A 174 12.82 -13.39 0.59
N LEU A 175 12.28 -12.72 1.61
CA LEU A 175 11.80 -11.34 1.51
C LEU A 175 12.82 -10.35 0.93
N GLU A 176 14.07 -10.42 1.40
CA GLU A 176 15.13 -9.52 0.94
C GLU A 176 15.47 -9.73 -0.54
N VAL A 177 15.52 -10.99 -0.98
CA VAL A 177 15.78 -11.37 -2.38
C VAL A 177 14.65 -10.89 -3.27
N LEU A 178 13.39 -11.13 -2.89
CA LEU A 178 12.22 -10.68 -3.65
C LEU A 178 12.15 -9.16 -3.76
N ARG A 179 12.43 -8.43 -2.67
CA ARG A 179 12.49 -6.96 -2.67
C ARG A 179 13.60 -6.44 -3.58
N GLN A 180 14.76 -7.09 -3.57
CA GLN A 180 15.87 -6.71 -4.44
C GLN A 180 15.51 -6.90 -5.92
N ILE A 181 14.96 -8.07 -6.27
CA ILE A 181 14.53 -8.37 -7.64
C ILE A 181 13.44 -7.38 -8.08
N ALA A 182 12.41 -7.17 -7.25
CA ALA A 182 11.34 -6.23 -7.56
C ALA A 182 11.91 -4.83 -7.84
N ARG A 183 12.82 -4.33 -7.00
CA ARG A 183 13.47 -3.02 -7.20
C ARG A 183 14.28 -2.96 -8.51
N GLN A 184 15.04 -4.01 -8.82
CA GLN A 184 15.78 -4.11 -10.08
C GLN A 184 14.85 -4.12 -11.30
N GLU A 185 13.64 -4.66 -11.14
CA GLU A 185 12.57 -4.67 -12.15
C GLU A 185 11.76 -3.36 -12.23
N GLY A 186 12.14 -2.34 -11.45
CA GLY A 186 11.54 -1.01 -11.45
C GLY A 186 10.40 -0.81 -10.45
N HIS A 187 10.20 -1.75 -9.53
CA HIS A 187 9.22 -1.61 -8.44
C HIS A 187 9.60 -0.45 -7.52
N ARG A 188 8.61 0.38 -7.18
CA ARG A 188 8.74 1.44 -6.16
C ARG A 188 7.88 1.10 -4.96
N GLY A 189 8.51 1.07 -3.78
CA GLY A 189 7.82 0.74 -2.54
C GLY A 189 7.00 1.89 -1.97
N LEU A 190 6.20 1.62 -0.94
CA LEU A 190 5.38 2.63 -0.25
C LEU A 190 6.18 3.84 0.27
N LEU A 191 7.44 3.64 0.70
CA LEU A 191 8.28 4.74 1.14
C LEU A 191 8.60 5.69 -0.02
N GLU A 192 9.02 5.16 -1.16
CA GLU A 192 9.39 5.95 -2.35
C GLU A 192 8.16 6.67 -2.91
N GLU A 193 7.03 5.96 -3.01
CA GLU A 193 5.75 6.52 -3.43
C GLU A 193 5.27 7.62 -2.46
N GLY A 194 5.41 7.39 -1.16
CA GLY A 194 5.06 8.37 -0.13
C GLY A 194 5.96 9.60 -0.13
N LEU A 195 7.25 9.46 -0.44
CA LEU A 195 8.17 10.60 -0.53
C LEU A 195 7.75 11.58 -1.62
N PHE A 196 7.12 11.15 -2.72
CA PHE A 196 6.55 12.08 -3.71
C PHE A 196 5.49 12.99 -3.09
N HIS A 197 4.66 12.48 -2.16
CA HIS A 197 3.69 13.30 -1.45
C HIS A 197 4.36 14.28 -0.47
N VAL A 198 5.46 13.88 0.16
CA VAL A 198 6.24 14.74 1.07
C VAL A 198 6.90 15.88 0.29
N VAL A 199 7.56 15.58 -0.84
CA VAL A 199 8.22 16.58 -1.69
C VAL A 199 7.20 17.60 -2.22
N ARG A 200 6.00 17.17 -2.58
CA ARG A 200 4.91 18.06 -3.02
C ARG A 200 4.25 18.85 -1.87
N GLY A 201 4.63 18.58 -0.63
CA GLY A 201 4.03 19.20 0.56
C GLY A 201 2.59 18.78 0.83
N ASN A 202 2.15 17.66 0.25
CA ASN A 202 0.81 17.11 0.47
C ASN A 202 0.69 16.45 1.84
N THR A 203 1.76 15.81 2.31
CA THR A 203 1.87 15.24 3.66
C THR A 203 3.24 15.57 4.26
N SER A 204 3.45 15.24 5.53
CA SER A 204 4.74 15.44 6.20
C SER A 204 5.56 14.15 6.22
N LEU A 205 6.86 14.28 6.42
CA LEU A 205 7.73 13.11 6.62
C LEU A 205 7.34 12.31 7.87
N ASP A 206 6.90 12.97 8.94
CA ASP A 206 6.47 12.31 10.18
C ASP A 206 5.18 11.53 9.98
N GLU A 207 4.25 12.08 9.20
CA GLU A 207 3.00 11.38 8.86
C GLU A 207 3.26 10.16 7.98
N LEU A 208 4.18 10.27 7.02
CA LEU A 208 4.60 9.14 6.22
C LEU A 208 5.22 8.05 7.10
N LYS A 209 6.16 8.39 8.00
CA LYS A 209 6.75 7.44 8.95
C LYS A 209 5.69 6.74 9.80
N ARG A 210 4.73 7.51 10.36
CA ARG A 210 3.62 6.96 11.16
C ARG A 210 2.80 5.94 10.36
N ALA A 211 2.49 6.24 9.10
CA ALA A 211 1.67 5.37 8.26
C ALA A 211 2.40 4.10 7.78
N LEU A 212 3.75 4.10 7.75
CA LEU A 212 4.56 2.94 7.36
C LEU A 212 4.97 2.05 8.53
N GLN A 213 4.84 2.52 9.78
CA GLN A 213 5.16 1.74 10.99
C GLN A 213 4.04 0.76 11.40
N THR A 214 2.84 0.89 10.81
CA THR A 214 1.68 0.01 10.99
C THR A 214 1.62 -1.09 9.94
#